data_AF-A0A956JJY1-F1
#
_entry.id   AF-A0A956JJY1-F1
#
_cell.length_a   1.000
_cell.length_b   1.000
_cell.length_c   1.000
_cell.angle_alpha   90.00
_cell.angle_beta   90.00
_cell.angle_gamma   90.00
#
_symmetry.space_group_name_H-M   'P 1'
#
loop_
_entity.id
_entity.type
_entity.pdbx_description
1 polymer ?
#
loop_
_entity_poly.entity_id
_entity_poly.type
_entity_poly.pdbx_seq_one_letter_code
_entity_poly.pdbx_strand_id
1 'polypeptide(L)'
;MRRTDGGERGCSPDPRGGGERSRGGPGARRRGAAIALALGLALAGCSGDSTSGVPSAEVAAPAGSSTAGEDPLAERAPLQLTSVGPTETVVIAVRELPNDLDPAGKLDPWAQRIVDDLLFEALVRRAPDGYPWAEPALADRCEVEEGDRAVLCHVPDGRLFHDGAAVTMDDVVYSFEVWLGPRAARLRGSYGLDALKAAEVVDGPSGAEDPGRWIRITSDDADPLLLERLAAIKIVPKAKRRGRIQAFAKEPIGSGPMRLVTFDAEKMVFERAEGVDPERTGARRIVLRALP
;
A
#
# COMPACT_ATOMS: atom_id res chain seq x y z
N MET A 1 78.57 -9.66 -0.06
CA MET A 1 79.57 -9.56 1.04
C MET A 1 78.82 -9.75 2.35
N ARG A 2 79.05 -10.91 3.03
CA ARG A 2 78.68 -11.35 4.42
C ARG A 2 77.23 -11.09 4.93
N ARG A 3 76.37 -12.10 5.18
CA ARG A 3 76.34 -13.13 6.27
C ARG A 3 76.43 -12.48 7.67
N THR A 4 75.56 -12.73 8.66
CA THR A 4 75.04 -14.01 9.21
C THR A 4 73.83 -13.80 10.17
N ASP A 5 72.94 -14.80 10.20
CA ASP A 5 72.32 -15.50 11.35
C ASP A 5 71.55 -14.73 12.45
N GLY A 6 70.43 -15.23 13.01
CA GLY A 6 69.77 -16.53 12.89
C GLY A 6 68.94 -16.86 14.16
N GLY A 7 68.00 -17.80 14.03
CA GLY A 7 67.37 -18.59 15.12
C GLY A 7 66.01 -18.07 15.59
N GLU A 8 64.84 -18.56 15.16
CA GLU A 8 64.21 -19.91 15.22
C GLU A 8 63.68 -20.39 16.59
N ARG A 9 62.47 -20.98 16.51
CA ARG A 9 61.75 -21.95 17.38
C ARG A 9 60.52 -21.37 18.12
N GLY A 10 59.32 -21.97 18.06
CA GLY A 10 58.95 -23.29 17.55
C GLY A 10 57.43 -23.55 17.45
N CYS A 11 57.12 -24.67 16.79
CA CYS A 11 55.83 -25.34 16.58
C CYS A 11 55.05 -25.69 17.88
N SER A 12 53.72 -25.49 17.85
CA SER A 12 52.62 -26.50 17.84
C SER A 12 52.75 -27.82 18.65
N PRO A 13 51.68 -28.64 18.78
CA PRO A 13 50.42 -28.50 19.54
C PRO A 13 50.27 -29.67 20.56
N ASP A 14 49.29 -29.66 21.48
CA ASP A 14 48.69 -30.91 22.02
C ASP A 14 47.44 -30.67 22.92
N PRO A 15 46.64 -31.71 23.25
CA PRO A 15 45.18 -31.69 23.28
C PRO A 15 44.63 -32.32 24.59
N ARG A 16 43.39 -32.83 24.54
CA ARG A 16 42.77 -33.89 25.36
C ARG A 16 41.97 -33.47 26.61
N GLY A 17 40.78 -34.07 26.65
CA GLY A 17 40.02 -34.49 27.84
C GLY A 17 38.68 -33.76 27.96
N GLY A 18 37.50 -34.37 27.87
CA GLY A 18 37.09 -35.77 27.92
C GLY A 18 35.89 -35.92 28.87
N GLY A 19 34.83 -36.61 28.44
CA GLY A 19 33.68 -37.05 29.26
C GLY A 19 32.59 -35.98 29.46
N GLU A 20 31.28 -36.23 29.45
CA GLU A 20 30.55 -37.48 29.73
C GLU A 20 29.16 -37.47 29.07
N ARG A 21 28.68 -38.68 28.79
CA ARG A 21 27.35 -38.99 28.31
C ARG A 21 26.37 -38.93 29.47
N SER A 22 25.13 -38.51 29.24
CA SER A 22 24.01 -39.02 30.01
C SER A 22 22.82 -39.32 29.10
N ARG A 23 22.49 -40.62 29.04
CA ARG A 23 21.26 -41.19 28.53
C ARG A 23 20.27 -41.26 29.69
N GLY A 24 19.00 -40.99 29.41
CA GLY A 24 17.90 -41.36 30.30
C GLY A 24 16.52 -41.04 29.70
N GLY A 25 15.91 -42.00 29.02
CA GLY A 25 14.43 -42.10 28.95
C GLY A 25 13.92 -42.92 30.16
N PRO A 26 12.75 -43.58 30.13
CA PRO A 26 11.56 -43.43 29.27
C PRO A 26 10.22 -43.42 30.06
N GLY A 27 9.08 -43.35 29.36
CA GLY A 27 7.75 -43.75 29.84
C GLY A 27 6.74 -42.60 29.98
N ALA A 28 5.43 -42.74 29.70
CA ALA A 28 4.63 -43.91 29.45
C ALA A 28 3.37 -43.61 28.62
N ARG A 29 3.07 -44.57 27.75
CA ARG A 29 1.82 -44.96 27.09
C ARG A 29 0.52 -44.50 27.78
N ARG A 30 -0.48 -44.11 26.97
CA ARG A 30 -1.85 -44.66 27.09
C ARG A 30 -2.47 -44.90 25.70
N ARG A 31 -2.90 -46.15 25.50
CA ARG A 31 -3.78 -46.62 24.43
C ARG A 31 -5.23 -46.40 24.87
N GLY A 32 -6.12 -46.16 23.90
CA GLY A 32 -7.56 -46.23 24.10
C GLY A 32 -8.28 -46.08 22.76
N ALA A 33 -8.74 -47.19 22.20
CA ALA A 33 -9.57 -47.29 21.00
C ALA A 33 -11.06 -47.34 21.38
N ALA A 34 -11.94 -46.87 20.48
CA ALA A 34 -13.26 -47.46 20.16
C ALA A 34 -14.07 -46.45 19.30
N ILE A 35 -14.36 -46.76 18.03
CA ILE A 35 -15.63 -47.32 17.51
C ILE A 35 -16.79 -46.31 17.56
N ALA A 36 -17.21 -45.85 16.37
CA ALA A 36 -18.60 -45.53 16.08
C ALA A 36 -18.92 -45.96 14.63
N LEU A 37 -19.71 -47.01 14.54
CA LEU A 37 -20.31 -47.59 13.33
C LEU A 37 -21.75 -47.07 13.22
N ALA A 38 -22.32 -47.18 12.02
CA ALA A 38 -23.75 -47.07 11.67
C ALA A 38 -24.23 -45.63 11.33
N LEU A 39 -25.11 -45.38 10.35
CA LEU A 39 -25.83 -46.23 9.39
C LEU A 39 -26.34 -45.26 8.30
N GLY A 40 -26.28 -45.65 7.03
CA GLY A 40 -26.94 -44.90 5.96
C GLY A 40 -28.46 -45.08 5.98
N LEU A 41 -29.19 -44.19 5.32
CA LEU A 41 -30.36 -44.56 4.51
C LEU A 41 -30.69 -43.41 3.53
N ALA A 42 -30.96 -43.80 2.29
CA ALA A 42 -31.32 -42.95 1.17
C ALA A 42 -32.84 -42.96 0.92
N LEU A 43 -33.26 -42.05 0.03
CA LEU A 43 -34.46 -42.04 -0.82
C LEU A 43 -35.78 -41.46 -0.29
N ALA A 44 -36.14 -40.34 -0.94
CA ALA A 44 -37.43 -39.85 -1.42
C ALA A 44 -38.74 -40.54 -1.01
N GLY A 45 -39.73 -39.70 -0.63
CA GLY A 45 -41.16 -40.01 -0.66
C GLY A 45 -42.01 -38.75 -0.51
N CYS A 46 -42.83 -38.42 -1.52
CA CYS A 46 -43.89 -37.41 -1.49
C CYS A 46 -45.21 -38.00 -0.99
N SER A 47 -46.00 -37.23 -0.24
CA SER A 47 -47.48 -37.17 -0.18
C SER A 47 -47.84 -36.27 1.01
N GLY A 48 -48.44 -35.08 0.81
CA GLY A 48 -49.89 -34.82 0.74
C GLY A 48 -50.43 -34.61 2.18
N ASP A 49 -51.30 -33.67 2.56
CA ASP A 49 -52.02 -32.53 1.99
C ASP A 49 -52.66 -31.81 3.21
N SER A 50 -53.01 -30.52 3.10
CA SER A 50 -54.10 -29.79 3.80
C SER A 50 -53.78 -28.29 4.01
N THR A 51 -54.05 -27.53 2.95
CA THR A 51 -55.01 -26.40 2.88
C THR A 51 -55.04 -25.31 3.97
N SER A 52 -54.73 -24.08 3.55
CA SER A 52 -55.61 -22.88 3.52
C SER A 52 -54.75 -21.65 3.13
N GLY A 53 -55.07 -20.75 2.22
CA GLY A 53 -56.17 -20.49 1.29
C GLY A 53 -55.77 -19.23 0.50
N VAL A 54 -56.02 -19.21 -0.82
CA VAL A 54 -55.68 -18.12 -1.77
C VAL A 54 -56.87 -17.14 -1.89
N PRO A 55 -56.75 -15.95 -2.52
CA PRO A 55 -56.86 -15.94 -3.99
C PRO A 55 -55.94 -14.95 -4.72
N SER A 56 -55.37 -15.45 -5.82
CA SER A 56 -54.86 -14.68 -6.96
C SER A 56 -55.81 -14.97 -8.12
N ALA A 57 -56.29 -13.93 -8.79
CA ALA A 57 -57.13 -14.06 -9.97
C ALA A 57 -56.27 -14.00 -11.25
N GLU A 58 -56.54 -14.95 -12.14
CA GLU A 58 -55.90 -15.20 -13.43
C GLU A 58 -56.67 -14.48 -14.55
N VAL A 59 -55.97 -13.96 -15.58
CA VAL A 59 -56.52 -13.86 -16.94
C VAL A 59 -55.43 -14.18 -17.99
N ALA A 60 -55.66 -15.30 -18.66
CA ALA A 60 -55.36 -15.74 -20.03
C ALA A 60 -54.44 -14.93 -20.96
N ALA A 61 -53.57 -15.67 -21.66
CA ALA A 61 -52.87 -15.27 -22.87
C ALA A 61 -53.76 -15.41 -24.13
N PRO A 62 -53.41 -14.70 -25.23
CA PRO A 62 -53.55 -15.28 -26.55
C PRO A 62 -52.22 -15.28 -27.33
N ALA A 63 -52.07 -16.29 -28.17
CA ALA A 63 -50.99 -16.46 -29.13
C ALA A 63 -51.22 -15.65 -30.42
N GLY A 64 -50.15 -14.98 -30.87
CA GLY A 64 -49.72 -14.92 -32.28
C GLY A 64 -50.47 -14.02 -33.28
N SER A 65 -49.86 -12.89 -33.64
CA SER A 65 -49.72 -12.48 -35.05
C SER A 65 -48.52 -11.54 -35.25
N SER A 66 -47.69 -11.91 -36.21
CA SER A 66 -46.45 -11.27 -36.63
C SER A 66 -46.69 -9.86 -37.17
N THR A 67 -45.96 -8.88 -36.64
CA THR A 67 -45.48 -7.71 -37.39
C THR A 67 -44.03 -7.48 -37.02
N ALA A 68 -43.16 -7.50 -38.02
CA ALA A 68 -41.76 -7.14 -37.88
C ALA A 68 -41.66 -5.67 -37.45
N GLY A 69 -40.91 -5.40 -36.38
CA GLY A 69 -40.72 -4.07 -35.84
C GLY A 69 -39.66 -4.07 -34.75
N GLU A 70 -38.41 -3.89 -35.20
CA GLU A 70 -37.22 -3.36 -34.51
C GLU A 70 -36.84 -3.90 -33.12
N ASP A 71 -35.67 -4.56 -33.10
CA ASP A 71 -34.88 -4.91 -31.93
C ASP A 71 -34.58 -3.65 -31.07
N PRO A 72 -34.93 -3.61 -29.77
CA PRO A 72 -34.66 -2.45 -28.91
C PRO A 72 -33.19 -2.33 -28.49
N LEU A 73 -32.32 -3.23 -28.94
CA LEU A 73 -30.87 -3.15 -28.74
C LEU A 73 -30.18 -2.27 -29.78
N ALA A 74 -30.86 -1.20 -30.23
CA ALA A 74 -30.20 -0.11 -30.93
C ALA A 74 -29.04 0.38 -30.08
N GLU A 75 -27.85 0.15 -30.61
CA GLU A 75 -26.54 0.61 -30.17
C GLU A 75 -26.66 2.02 -29.59
N ARG A 76 -26.72 2.11 -28.25
CA ARG A 76 -26.60 3.39 -27.57
C ARG A 76 -25.21 3.89 -27.93
N ALA A 77 -25.16 4.95 -28.76
CA ALA A 77 -23.94 5.66 -29.05
C ALA A 77 -23.16 5.83 -27.73
N PRO A 78 -21.86 5.49 -27.68
CA PRO A 78 -21.08 5.62 -26.47
C PRO A 78 -21.28 7.04 -25.94
N LEU A 79 -21.59 7.16 -24.65
CA LEU A 79 -21.66 8.46 -23.98
C LEU A 79 -20.34 9.15 -24.26
N GLN A 80 -20.36 10.15 -25.13
CA GLN A 80 -19.20 11.00 -25.35
C GLN A 80 -19.02 11.77 -24.06
N LEU A 81 -18.03 11.36 -23.27
CA LEU A 81 -17.52 12.18 -22.18
C LEU A 81 -16.93 13.42 -22.86
N THR A 82 -17.73 14.47 -22.99
CA THR A 82 -17.18 15.80 -23.27
C THR A 82 -16.14 16.06 -22.18
N SER A 83 -14.88 16.26 -22.58
CA SER A 83 -13.87 16.69 -21.63
C SER A 83 -14.33 18.00 -21.02
N VAL A 84 -14.86 17.91 -19.81
CA VAL A 84 -15.14 19.08 -18.99
C VAL A 84 -13.77 19.68 -18.77
N GLY A 85 -13.54 20.89 -19.32
CA GLY A 85 -12.32 21.65 -19.04
C GLY A 85 -12.06 21.71 -17.53
N PRO A 86 -10.82 21.98 -17.09
CA PRO A 86 -10.42 21.84 -15.70
C PRO A 86 -11.48 22.43 -14.76
N THR A 87 -12.14 21.58 -13.99
CA THR A 87 -13.24 22.01 -13.14
C THR A 87 -12.63 22.87 -12.04
N GLU A 88 -13.01 24.15 -11.95
CA GLU A 88 -12.41 25.03 -10.93
C GLU A 88 -12.66 24.52 -9.52
N THR A 89 -13.81 23.89 -9.28
CA THR A 89 -14.14 23.26 -8.01
C THR A 89 -14.97 22.01 -8.23
N VAL A 90 -14.54 20.90 -7.62
CA VAL A 90 -15.30 19.66 -7.51
C VAL A 90 -15.83 19.56 -6.08
N VAL A 91 -17.14 19.35 -5.91
CA VAL A 91 -17.76 19.13 -4.61
C VAL A 91 -18.22 17.69 -4.51
N ILE A 92 -17.71 16.97 -3.50
CA ILE A 92 -18.02 15.57 -3.24
C ILE A 92 -18.79 15.51 -1.92
N ALA A 93 -20.03 15.03 -1.99
CA ALA A 93 -20.82 14.75 -0.80
C ALA A 93 -20.40 13.41 -0.19
N VAL A 94 -20.12 13.40 1.11
CA VAL A 94 -19.76 12.20 1.87
C VAL A 94 -20.70 12.03 3.06
N ARG A 95 -20.85 10.79 3.55
CA ARG A 95 -21.68 10.51 4.73
C ARG A 95 -21.03 11.04 6.02
N GLU A 96 -19.72 10.92 6.11
CA GLU A 96 -18.92 11.37 7.23
C GLU A 96 -17.57 11.82 6.66
N LEU A 97 -17.00 12.87 7.25
CA LEU A 97 -15.64 13.28 6.89
C LEU A 97 -14.63 12.36 7.58
N PRO A 98 -13.52 12.05 6.90
CA PRO A 98 -12.44 11.33 7.53
C PRO A 98 -11.93 12.04 8.77
N ASN A 99 -11.50 11.28 9.77
CA ASN A 99 -11.03 11.84 11.04
C ASN A 99 -9.52 11.74 11.22
N ASP A 100 -8.80 11.06 10.32
CA ASP A 100 -7.36 10.88 10.35
C ASP A 100 -6.81 10.99 8.93
N LEU A 101 -5.78 11.81 8.74
CA LEU A 101 -5.08 12.01 7.46
C LEU A 101 -3.57 11.73 7.58
N ASP A 102 -3.11 11.08 8.65
CA ASP A 102 -1.73 10.60 8.76
C ASP A 102 -1.54 9.34 7.88
N PRO A 103 -0.59 9.31 6.92
CA PRO A 103 -0.41 8.16 6.04
C PRO A 103 -0.05 6.84 6.72
N ALA A 104 0.48 6.88 7.94
CA ALA A 104 0.74 5.70 8.75
C ALA A 104 -0.31 5.49 9.86
N GLY A 105 -1.40 6.26 9.84
CA GLY A 105 -2.54 6.15 10.71
C GLY A 105 -3.52 5.04 10.29
N LYS A 106 -4.67 4.99 10.96
CA LYS A 106 -5.74 4.05 10.60
C LYS A 106 -6.74 4.79 9.72
N LEU A 107 -6.58 4.61 8.40
CA LEU A 107 -7.39 5.32 7.42
C LEU A 107 -8.68 4.55 7.10
N ASP A 108 -9.80 5.27 7.09
CA ASP A 108 -11.01 4.81 6.41
C ASP A 108 -10.84 4.94 4.87
N PRO A 109 -11.73 4.35 4.05
CA PRO A 109 -11.58 4.39 2.60
C PRO A 109 -11.49 5.80 2.00
N TRP A 110 -12.19 6.79 2.55
CA TRP A 110 -12.09 8.18 2.09
C TRP A 110 -10.76 8.79 2.49
N ALA A 111 -10.32 8.62 3.75
CA ALA A 111 -8.99 9.04 4.17
C ALA A 111 -7.89 8.44 3.29
N GLN A 112 -7.98 7.14 2.97
CA GLN A 112 -6.98 6.45 2.16
C GLN A 112 -6.84 7.12 0.79
N ARG A 113 -7.96 7.42 0.12
CA ARG A 113 -7.93 8.13 -1.17
C ARG A 113 -7.36 9.54 -1.04
N ILE A 114 -7.73 10.29 -0.01
CA ILE A 114 -7.21 11.64 0.21
C ILE A 114 -5.69 11.62 0.44
N VAL A 115 -5.23 10.70 1.29
CA VAL A 115 -3.81 10.54 1.60
C VAL A 115 -3.02 10.11 0.36
N ASP A 116 -3.52 9.10 -0.36
CA ASP A 116 -2.77 8.49 -1.46
C ASP A 116 -2.80 9.31 -2.75
N ASP A 117 -3.94 9.91 -3.07
CA ASP A 117 -4.18 10.53 -4.37
C ASP A 117 -4.00 12.06 -4.31
N LEU A 118 -4.23 12.68 -3.13
CA LEU A 118 -4.27 14.14 -3.01
C LEU A 118 -3.09 14.72 -2.24
N LEU A 119 -2.84 14.24 -1.02
CA LEU A 119 -2.00 14.95 -0.06
C LEU A 119 -0.53 14.58 -0.12
N PHE A 120 -0.17 13.33 -0.42
CA PHE A 120 1.21 12.87 -0.27
C PHE A 120 1.72 12.14 -1.51
N GLU A 121 2.99 12.39 -1.85
CA GLU A 121 3.73 11.55 -2.79
C GLU A 121 4.58 10.52 -2.04
N ALA A 122 4.80 9.38 -2.68
CA ALA A 122 5.82 8.41 -2.32
C ALA A 122 7.07 8.60 -3.21
N LEU A 123 8.07 7.73 -3.07
CA LEU A 123 9.21 7.74 -4.00
C LEU A 123 8.77 7.48 -5.44
N VAL A 124 7.86 6.53 -5.60
CA VAL A 124 7.17 6.20 -6.85
C VAL A 124 5.67 6.26 -6.64
N ARG A 125 4.91 6.37 -7.73
CA ARG A 125 3.45 6.28 -7.71
C ARG A 125 2.97 5.17 -8.63
N ARG A 126 1.77 4.67 -8.39
CA ARG A 126 1.15 3.67 -9.27
C ARG A 126 0.80 4.31 -10.61
N ALA A 127 1.20 3.67 -11.71
CA ALA A 127 0.80 4.15 -13.03
C ALA A 127 -0.70 3.89 -13.26
N PRO A 128 -1.40 4.78 -13.97
CA PRO A 128 -2.82 4.62 -14.25
C PRO A 128 -3.13 3.52 -15.28
N ASP A 129 -2.20 3.24 -16.21
CA ASP A 129 -2.51 2.60 -17.50
C ASP A 129 -1.82 1.23 -17.73
N GLY A 130 -1.63 0.44 -16.66
CA GLY A 130 -0.98 -0.86 -16.76
C GLY A 130 0.55 -0.75 -16.66
N TYR A 131 1.30 -1.65 -17.31
CA TYR A 131 2.76 -1.71 -17.17
C TYR A 131 3.44 -0.45 -17.78
N PRO A 132 4.42 0.17 -17.10
CA PRO A 132 4.97 -0.22 -15.79
C PRO A 132 4.02 0.13 -14.64
N TRP A 133 3.79 -0.81 -13.71
CA TRP A 133 2.83 -0.61 -12.60
C TRP A 133 3.24 0.47 -11.59
N ALA A 134 4.46 1.02 -11.73
CA ALA A 134 4.98 2.12 -10.93
C ALA A 134 5.78 3.08 -11.83
N GLU A 135 5.65 4.37 -11.56
CA GLU A 135 6.38 5.43 -12.25
C GLU A 135 7.01 6.42 -11.24
N PRO A 136 8.03 7.20 -11.66
CA PRO A 136 8.68 8.18 -10.81
C PRO A 136 7.71 9.18 -10.17
N ALA A 137 7.99 9.55 -8.91
CA ALA A 137 7.25 10.58 -8.17
C ALA A 137 8.23 11.54 -7.47
N LEU A 138 8.47 11.39 -6.16
CA LEU A 138 9.53 12.15 -5.48
C LEU A 138 10.91 11.72 -5.95
N ALA A 139 11.11 10.43 -6.20
CA ALA A 139 12.27 9.95 -6.91
C ALA A 139 12.12 10.22 -8.41
N ASP A 140 13.18 10.60 -9.09
CA ASP A 140 13.21 10.71 -10.56
C ASP A 140 13.64 9.41 -11.24
N ARG A 141 14.36 8.55 -10.52
CA ARG A 141 14.84 7.26 -10.98
C ARG A 141 14.75 6.24 -9.85
N CYS A 142 14.25 5.06 -10.18
CA CYS A 142 14.31 3.89 -9.32
C CYS A 142 14.69 2.66 -10.14
N GLU A 143 15.56 1.82 -9.61
CA GLU A 143 16.05 0.61 -10.26
C GLU A 143 15.88 -0.58 -9.32
N VAL A 144 15.31 -1.66 -9.83
CA VAL A 144 15.24 -2.92 -9.10
C VAL A 144 16.58 -3.64 -9.27
N GLU A 145 17.23 -4.00 -8.16
CA GLU A 145 18.46 -4.78 -8.18
C GLU A 145 18.18 -6.24 -8.58
N GLU A 146 19.21 -6.94 -9.08
CA GLU A 146 19.09 -8.35 -9.48
C GLU A 146 18.58 -9.22 -8.32
N GLY A 147 17.62 -10.10 -8.64
CA GLY A 147 17.01 -11.00 -7.66
C GLY A 147 15.85 -10.40 -6.86
N ASP A 148 15.36 -9.21 -7.23
CA ASP A 148 14.15 -8.56 -6.71
C ASP A 148 14.14 -8.35 -5.19
N ARG A 149 15.32 -8.21 -4.59
CA ARG A 149 15.50 -8.06 -3.12
C ARG A 149 15.82 -6.64 -2.70
N ALA A 150 16.04 -5.74 -3.64
CA ALA A 150 16.30 -4.35 -3.35
C ALA A 150 15.86 -3.43 -4.48
N VAL A 151 15.53 -2.20 -4.11
CA VAL A 151 15.25 -1.09 -5.02
C VAL A 151 16.15 0.07 -4.64
N LEU A 152 16.81 0.66 -5.63
CA LEU A 152 17.66 1.83 -5.48
C LEU A 152 16.98 3.02 -6.13
N CYS A 153 16.64 4.05 -5.35
CA CYS A 153 15.96 5.25 -5.84
C CYS A 153 16.81 6.51 -5.62
N HIS A 154 16.86 7.37 -6.63
CA HIS A 154 17.45 8.71 -6.56
C HIS A 154 16.37 9.75 -6.25
N VAL A 155 16.61 10.60 -5.25
CA VAL A 155 15.70 11.69 -4.88
C VAL A 155 16.39 13.02 -5.16
N PRO A 156 16.07 13.70 -6.29
CA PRO A 156 16.75 14.92 -6.68
C PRO A 156 16.44 16.08 -5.73
N ASP A 157 17.30 17.09 -5.75
CA ASP A 157 17.05 18.35 -5.06
C ASP A 157 15.80 19.08 -5.58
N GLY A 158 15.31 20.04 -4.78
CA GLY A 158 14.20 20.90 -5.18
C GLY A 158 12.81 20.28 -5.09
N ARG A 159 12.67 19.04 -4.60
CA ARG A 159 11.37 18.50 -4.17
C ARG A 159 10.88 19.27 -2.94
N LEU A 160 9.62 19.68 -2.93
CA LEU A 160 9.04 20.52 -1.88
C LEU A 160 7.81 19.85 -1.23
N PHE A 161 7.65 20.08 0.06
CA PHE A 161 6.39 19.92 0.75
C PHE A 161 5.47 21.12 0.50
N HIS A 162 4.18 20.99 0.85
CA HIS A 162 3.16 22.02 0.67
C HIS A 162 3.44 23.32 1.44
N ASP A 163 4.28 23.29 2.47
CA ASP A 163 4.72 24.49 3.21
C ASP A 163 5.99 25.14 2.64
N GLY A 164 6.48 24.66 1.50
CA GLY A 164 7.68 25.15 0.83
C GLY A 164 8.99 24.61 1.42
N ALA A 165 8.95 23.79 2.47
CA ALA A 165 10.15 23.11 2.96
C ALA A 165 10.64 22.08 1.93
N ALA A 166 11.96 21.97 1.77
CA ALA A 166 12.55 20.94 0.94
C ALA A 166 12.32 19.54 1.53
N VAL A 167 12.05 18.57 0.65
CA VAL A 167 12.05 17.14 1.01
C VAL A 167 13.51 16.71 1.17
N THR A 168 13.87 16.26 2.37
CA THR A 168 15.23 15.81 2.68
C THR A 168 15.31 14.29 2.72
N MET A 169 16.52 13.73 2.58
CA MET A 169 16.74 12.29 2.79
C MET A 169 16.39 11.85 4.21
N ASP A 170 16.48 12.75 5.18
CA ASP A 170 16.07 12.53 6.57
C ASP A 170 14.56 12.28 6.69
N ASP A 171 13.75 12.97 5.88
CA ASP A 171 12.31 12.77 5.79
C ASP A 171 11.98 11.44 5.11
N VAL A 172 12.74 11.09 4.07
CA VAL A 172 12.60 9.80 3.37
C VAL A 172 12.87 8.66 4.35
N VAL A 173 14.05 8.62 4.97
CA VAL A 173 14.42 7.58 5.94
C VAL A 173 13.40 7.50 7.07
N TYR A 174 13.01 8.64 7.66
CA TYR A 174 12.01 8.65 8.73
C TYR A 174 10.68 8.02 8.31
N SER A 175 10.23 8.28 7.08
CA SER A 175 8.98 7.72 6.55
C SER A 175 9.05 6.19 6.44
N PHE A 176 10.19 5.65 6.00
CA PHE A 176 10.42 4.21 5.98
C PHE A 176 10.56 3.60 7.38
N GLU A 177 11.27 4.26 8.31
CA GLU A 177 11.42 3.81 9.70
C GLU A 177 10.06 3.66 10.40
N VAL A 178 9.10 4.55 10.09
CA VAL A 178 7.73 4.46 10.62
C VAL A 178 7.07 3.16 10.18
N TRP A 179 7.25 2.75 8.92
CA TRP A 179 6.73 1.49 8.38
C TRP A 179 7.48 0.28 8.92
N LEU A 180 8.80 0.36 9.08
CA LEU A 180 9.65 -0.69 9.64
C LEU A 180 9.37 -0.94 11.14
N GLY A 181 8.86 0.07 11.85
CA GLY A 181 8.52 -0.03 13.26
C GLY A 181 7.37 -1.02 13.57
N PRO A 182 7.32 -1.57 14.79
CA PRO A 182 6.35 -2.61 15.16
C PRO A 182 4.89 -2.14 15.12
N ARG A 183 4.64 -0.83 15.27
CA ARG A 183 3.28 -0.25 15.19
C ARG A 183 2.68 -0.34 13.80
N ALA A 184 3.50 -0.36 12.76
CA ALA A 184 3.07 -0.44 11.37
C ALA A 184 3.05 -1.88 10.84
N ALA A 185 3.31 -2.90 11.66
CA ALA A 185 3.34 -4.30 11.18
C ALA A 185 2.05 -4.72 10.47
N ARG A 186 0.88 -4.33 11.02
CA ARG A 186 -0.41 -4.63 10.39
C ARG A 186 -0.60 -3.87 9.06
N LEU A 187 -0.14 -2.63 9.00
CA LEU A 187 -0.20 -1.78 7.81
C LEU A 187 0.72 -2.34 6.71
N ARG A 188 1.98 -2.66 7.06
CA ARG A 188 2.91 -3.34 6.13
C ARG A 188 2.28 -4.59 5.54
N GLY A 189 1.70 -5.44 6.39
CA GLY A 189 1.08 -6.68 5.92
C GLY A 189 -0.13 -6.47 5.01
N SER A 190 -0.92 -5.42 5.21
CA SER A 190 -2.03 -5.12 4.26
C SER A 190 -1.55 -4.66 2.88
N TYR A 191 -0.31 -4.19 2.77
CA TYR A 191 0.31 -3.77 1.52
C TYR A 191 1.30 -4.80 0.95
N GLY A 192 1.40 -5.99 1.55
CA GLY A 192 2.34 -7.03 1.12
C GLY A 192 3.82 -6.65 1.33
N LEU A 193 4.10 -5.78 2.31
CA LEU A 193 5.43 -5.29 2.67
C LEU A 193 5.96 -5.96 3.95
N ASP A 194 5.51 -7.19 4.26
CA ASP A 194 5.93 -7.91 5.48
C ASP A 194 7.44 -8.13 5.53
N ALA A 195 8.06 -8.45 4.39
CA ALA A 195 9.49 -8.72 4.23
C ALA A 195 10.34 -7.44 4.08
N LEU A 196 9.73 -6.25 4.05
CA LEU A 196 10.47 -4.99 4.00
C LEU A 196 11.44 -4.91 5.19
N LYS A 197 12.73 -4.75 4.90
CA LYS A 197 13.80 -4.93 5.86
C LYS A 197 14.46 -3.63 6.29
N ALA A 198 14.92 -2.83 5.33
CA ALA A 198 15.67 -1.61 5.61
C ALA A 198 15.52 -0.60 4.47
N ALA A 199 15.76 0.67 4.78
CA ALA A 199 15.87 1.75 3.82
C ALA A 199 17.02 2.66 4.26
N GLU A 200 18.09 2.70 3.47
CA GLU A 200 19.36 3.31 3.87
C GLU A 200 19.82 4.32 2.81
N VAL A 201 20.32 5.47 3.26
CA VAL A 201 20.95 6.44 2.36
C VAL A 201 22.29 5.87 1.88
N VAL A 202 22.52 5.94 0.59
CA VAL A 202 23.75 5.49 -0.07
C VAL A 202 24.25 6.56 -1.04
N ASP A 203 25.48 6.42 -1.51
CA ASP A 203 26.06 7.33 -2.52
C ASP A 203 25.50 7.11 -3.92
N GLY A 204 24.71 6.05 -4.11
CA GLY A 204 24.16 5.65 -5.41
C GLY A 204 25.00 4.56 -6.08
N PRO A 205 24.62 4.16 -7.31
CA PRO A 205 25.44 3.23 -8.10
C PRO A 205 26.80 3.87 -8.45
N SER A 206 27.79 3.05 -8.83
CA SER A 206 29.11 3.56 -9.25
C SER A 206 28.99 4.61 -10.36
N GLY A 207 29.50 5.81 -10.11
CA GLY A 207 29.42 6.94 -11.05
C GLY A 207 28.10 7.72 -11.02
N ALA A 208 27.27 7.50 -9.99
CA ALA A 208 26.04 8.25 -9.80
C ALA A 208 26.25 9.74 -9.56
N GLU A 209 25.26 10.51 -9.96
CA GLU A 209 25.09 11.91 -9.59
C GLU A 209 24.54 11.99 -8.16
N ASP A 210 24.75 13.13 -7.49
CA ASP A 210 24.21 13.45 -6.16
C ASP A 210 24.46 12.37 -5.09
N PRO A 211 25.73 12.07 -4.73
CA PRO A 211 26.03 11.13 -3.67
C PRO A 211 25.37 11.56 -2.35
N GLY A 212 24.77 10.58 -1.66
CA GLY A 212 23.98 10.80 -0.44
C GLY A 212 22.52 11.19 -0.71
N ARG A 213 22.07 11.24 -1.97
CA ARG A 213 20.68 11.44 -2.39
C ARG A 213 20.00 10.20 -2.94
N TRP A 214 20.66 9.06 -2.76
CA TRP A 214 20.12 7.77 -3.12
C TRP A 214 19.65 7.04 -1.86
N ILE A 215 18.58 6.29 -2.00
CA ILE A 215 18.07 5.40 -0.96
C ILE A 215 17.98 3.99 -1.50
N ARG A 216 18.60 3.05 -0.78
CA ARG A 216 18.53 1.62 -1.04
C ARG A 216 17.51 1.00 -0.10
N ILE A 217 16.42 0.51 -0.65
CA ILE A 217 15.36 -0.19 0.07
C ILE A 217 15.55 -1.70 -0.13
N THR A 218 15.53 -2.49 0.94
CA THR A 218 15.79 -3.94 0.89
C THR A 218 14.64 -4.75 1.47
N SER A 219 14.49 -5.97 0.96
CA SER A 219 13.52 -6.98 1.41
C SER A 219 14.26 -8.28 1.81
N ASP A 220 13.76 -8.98 2.82
CA ASP A 220 14.28 -10.27 3.26
C ASP A 220 14.00 -11.40 2.25
N ASP A 221 12.95 -11.25 1.43
CA ASP A 221 12.57 -12.17 0.36
C ASP A 221 12.59 -11.47 -1.00
N ALA A 222 12.76 -12.26 -2.07
CA ALA A 222 12.61 -11.76 -3.43
C ALA A 222 11.15 -11.35 -3.65
N ASP A 223 10.95 -10.10 -4.08
CA ASP A 223 9.65 -9.50 -4.30
C ASP A 223 9.61 -8.73 -5.63
N PRO A 224 9.09 -9.35 -6.70
CA PRO A 224 9.02 -8.70 -8.02
C PRO A 224 8.06 -7.51 -8.07
N LEU A 225 7.23 -7.32 -7.03
CA LEU A 225 6.32 -6.18 -6.91
C LEU A 225 6.83 -5.12 -5.93
N LEU A 226 8.05 -5.26 -5.40
CA LEU A 226 8.59 -4.36 -4.38
C LEU A 226 8.46 -2.90 -4.83
N LEU A 227 8.91 -2.56 -6.04
CA LEU A 227 8.86 -1.20 -6.57
C LEU A 227 7.42 -0.63 -6.55
N GLU A 228 6.42 -1.40 -6.99
CA GLU A 228 5.03 -0.95 -6.98
C GLU A 228 4.51 -0.76 -5.55
N ARG A 229 4.82 -1.70 -4.65
CA ARG A 229 4.38 -1.63 -3.25
C ARG A 229 4.95 -0.43 -2.52
N LEU A 230 6.14 0.05 -2.91
CA LEU A 230 6.72 1.28 -2.36
C LEU A 230 5.85 2.52 -2.58
N ALA A 231 4.92 2.51 -3.55
CA ALA A 231 3.95 3.60 -3.73
C ALA A 231 3.01 3.78 -2.52
N ALA A 232 2.91 2.79 -1.63
CA ALA A 232 2.16 2.89 -0.38
C ALA A 232 2.89 3.72 0.70
N ILE A 233 4.22 3.84 0.63
CA ILE A 233 5.02 4.53 1.65
C ILE A 233 5.13 6.01 1.31
N LYS A 234 4.19 6.79 1.85
CA LYS A 234 4.15 8.24 1.66
C LYS A 234 5.25 8.95 2.45
N ILE A 235 5.93 9.90 1.80
CA ILE A 235 6.99 10.67 2.43
C ILE A 235 6.38 11.84 3.21
N VAL A 236 6.77 11.98 4.47
CA VAL A 236 6.23 12.97 5.40
C VAL A 236 7.35 13.80 6.04
N PRO A 237 7.12 15.09 6.33
CA PRO A 237 8.12 15.94 6.97
C PRO A 237 8.36 15.51 8.42
N LYS A 238 9.54 14.94 8.68
CA LYS A 238 9.98 14.39 9.97
C LYS A 238 9.79 15.40 11.10
N ALA A 239 10.25 16.64 10.88
CA ALA A 239 10.19 17.70 11.88
C ALA A 239 8.75 18.11 12.27
N LYS A 240 7.78 17.92 11.37
CA LYS A 240 6.37 18.28 11.61
C LYS A 240 5.59 17.14 12.21
N ARG A 241 5.88 15.90 11.82
CA ARG A 241 5.15 14.71 12.27
C ARG A 241 5.70 14.11 13.56
N ARG A 242 7.03 14.09 13.75
CA ARG A 242 7.65 13.37 14.89
C ARG A 242 7.17 13.93 16.22
N GLY A 243 6.58 13.07 17.05
CA GLY A 243 6.02 13.44 18.35
C GLY A 243 4.71 14.24 18.28
N ARG A 244 4.13 14.43 17.10
CA ARG A 244 2.94 15.26 16.86
C ARG A 244 1.89 14.56 16.00
N ILE A 245 1.85 13.23 16.04
CA ILE A 245 1.00 12.36 15.20
C ILE A 245 -0.46 12.85 15.16
N GLN A 246 -1.06 13.12 16.32
CA GLN A 246 -2.47 13.53 16.38
C GLN A 246 -2.74 14.92 15.76
N ALA A 247 -1.80 15.86 15.92
CA ALA A 247 -1.91 17.16 15.27
C ALA A 247 -1.68 17.03 13.76
N PHE A 248 -0.68 16.24 13.36
CA PHE A 248 -0.36 15.97 11.95
C PHE A 248 -1.52 15.29 11.20
N ALA A 249 -2.30 14.45 11.87
CA ALA A 249 -3.50 13.82 11.31
C ALA A 249 -4.63 14.83 10.98
N LYS A 250 -4.63 16.01 11.61
CA LYS A 250 -5.62 17.09 11.39
C LYS A 250 -5.08 18.20 10.50
N GLU A 251 -3.78 18.44 10.54
CA GLU A 251 -3.08 19.46 9.76
C GLU A 251 -1.89 18.82 9.00
N PRO A 252 -2.16 17.88 8.08
CA PRO A 252 -1.11 17.21 7.31
C PRO A 252 -0.40 18.19 6.39
N ILE A 253 0.92 18.05 6.33
CA ILE A 253 1.77 18.69 5.32
C ILE A 253 2.36 17.56 4.49
N GLY A 254 2.01 17.50 3.21
CA GLY A 254 2.52 16.51 2.27
C GLY A 254 3.21 17.15 1.08
N SER A 255 3.37 16.36 0.01
CA SER A 255 4.02 16.75 -1.25
C SER A 255 3.16 16.40 -2.48
N GLY A 256 1.92 15.97 -2.22
CA GLY A 256 0.94 15.57 -3.22
C GLY A 256 0.43 16.71 -4.08
N PRO A 257 -0.37 16.37 -5.11
CA PRO A 257 -0.91 17.34 -6.05
C PRO A 257 -1.82 18.40 -5.43
N MET A 258 -2.43 18.10 -4.27
CA MET A 258 -3.34 18.98 -3.57
C MET A 258 -2.89 19.17 -2.12
N ARG A 259 -3.07 20.37 -1.58
CA ARG A 259 -2.85 20.68 -0.16
C ARG A 259 -4.19 20.88 0.55
N LEU A 260 -4.24 20.48 1.82
CA LEU A 260 -5.38 20.76 2.68
C LEU A 260 -5.40 22.25 3.06
N VAL A 261 -6.58 22.88 2.95
CA VAL A 261 -6.81 24.29 3.26
C VAL A 261 -7.80 24.46 4.40
N THR A 262 -8.75 23.54 4.51
CA THR A 262 -9.75 23.55 5.59
C THR A 262 -10.06 22.13 6.00
N PHE A 263 -10.15 21.90 7.30
CA PHE A 263 -10.68 20.68 7.90
C PHE A 263 -11.48 21.09 9.14
N ASP A 264 -12.80 21.08 8.99
CA ASP A 264 -13.75 21.33 10.07
C ASP A 264 -14.83 20.23 10.10
N ALA A 265 -15.85 20.40 10.94
CA ALA A 265 -16.91 19.43 11.12
C ALA A 265 -17.86 19.29 9.89
N GLU A 266 -17.93 20.31 9.03
CA GLU A 266 -18.83 20.35 7.88
C GLU A 266 -18.14 19.97 6.58
N LYS A 267 -16.87 20.34 6.42
CA LYS A 267 -16.13 20.16 5.18
C LYS A 267 -14.62 19.98 5.35
N MET A 268 -14.05 19.38 4.31
CA MET A 268 -12.63 19.49 3.99
C MET A 268 -12.47 20.20 2.64
N VAL A 269 -11.52 21.12 2.55
CA VAL A 269 -11.21 21.85 1.31
C VAL A 269 -9.76 21.60 0.95
N PHE A 270 -9.54 21.19 -0.30
CA PHE A 270 -8.23 20.96 -0.89
C PHE A 270 -8.03 21.89 -2.07
N GLU A 271 -6.83 22.43 -2.21
CA GLU A 271 -6.43 23.25 -3.35
C GLU A 271 -5.22 22.64 -4.02
N ARG A 272 -5.13 22.79 -5.33
CA ARG A 272 -3.94 22.40 -6.07
C ARG A 272 -2.70 23.05 -5.45
N ALA A 273 -1.67 22.25 -5.21
CA ALA A 273 -0.40 22.74 -4.71
C ALA A 273 0.32 23.60 -5.77
N GLU A 274 1.22 24.49 -5.32
CA GLU A 274 1.97 25.36 -6.22
C GLU A 274 2.90 24.53 -7.13
N GLY A 275 3.04 24.96 -8.39
CA GLY A 275 3.89 24.28 -9.38
C GLY A 275 3.34 22.96 -9.94
N VAL A 276 2.15 22.52 -9.52
CA VAL A 276 1.50 21.32 -10.06
C VAL A 276 0.78 21.63 -11.37
N ASP A 277 1.09 20.86 -12.41
CA ASP A 277 0.45 20.94 -13.72
C ASP A 277 -1.10 20.79 -13.62
N PRO A 278 -1.88 21.74 -14.16
CA PRO A 278 -3.32 21.62 -14.41
C PRO A 278 -3.82 20.21 -14.79
N GLU A 279 -3.15 19.58 -15.76
CA GLU A 279 -3.55 18.29 -16.35
C GLU A 279 -3.38 17.12 -15.37
N ARG A 280 -2.44 17.21 -14.42
CA ARG A 280 -2.19 16.15 -13.43
C ARG A 280 -3.35 15.91 -12.47
N THR A 281 -4.16 16.93 -12.17
CA THR A 281 -5.24 16.81 -11.17
C THR A 281 -6.63 17.05 -11.75
N GLY A 282 -6.75 17.72 -12.90
CA GLY A 282 -8.00 18.17 -13.50
C GLY A 282 -8.75 19.25 -12.70
N ALA A 283 -8.75 19.19 -11.36
CA ALA A 283 -9.47 20.11 -10.48
C ALA A 283 -8.54 21.15 -9.83
N ARG A 284 -8.96 22.42 -9.81
CA ARG A 284 -8.23 23.47 -9.04
C ARG A 284 -8.51 23.38 -7.54
N ARG A 285 -9.74 23.02 -7.17
CA ARG A 285 -10.20 22.88 -5.79
C ARG A 285 -11.10 21.66 -5.65
N ILE A 286 -10.99 20.94 -4.54
CA ILE A 286 -11.87 19.82 -4.18
C ILE A 286 -12.46 20.12 -2.81
N VAL A 287 -13.77 19.94 -2.66
CA VAL A 287 -14.48 20.11 -1.39
C VAL A 287 -15.18 18.81 -1.05
N LEU A 288 -14.79 18.16 0.05
CA LEU A 288 -15.57 17.10 0.65
C LEU A 288 -16.52 17.73 1.67
N ARG A 289 -17.81 17.42 1.59
CA ARG A 289 -18.83 17.94 2.51
C ARG A 289 -19.62 16.80 3.13
N ALA A 290 -19.71 16.79 4.46
CA ALA A 290 -20.60 15.87 5.16
C ALA A 290 -22.06 16.24 4.86
N LEU A 291 -22.89 15.24 4.54
CA LEU A 291 -24.32 15.43 4.48
C LEU A 291 -24.92 15.34 5.89
N PRO A 292 -25.80 16.26 6.29
CA PRO A 292 -26.50 16.21 7.56
C PRO A 292 -27.49 15.04 7.65
#